data_AF-A0A318G7W9-F1
#
_entry.id   AF-A0A318G7W9-F1
#
_cell.length_a   1.000
_cell.length_b   1.000
_cell.length_c   1.000
_cell.angle_alpha   90.00
_cell.angle_beta   90.00
_cell.angle_gamma   90.00
#
_symmetry.space_group_name_H-M   'P 1'
#
loop_
_entity.id
_entity.type
_entity.pdbx_description
1 polymer ?
#
loop_
_entity_poly.entity_id
_entity_poly.type
_entity_poly.pdbx_seq_one_letter_code
_entity_poly.pdbx_strand_id
1 'polypeptide(L)'
;MLMVVRVKLPLLVMDGSCTDGFKVSSSLYTTETLANDDTALLPGNGLQLKIRNPTENSLYTFSQYAEYSDFTGSLLTVKQDYQAELSKFSGENVKTGHFESVVLFKINYN
;
A
#
# COMPACT_ATOMS: atom_id res chain seq x y z
N MET A 1 -13.64 -2.06 -3.91
CA MET A 1 -12.83 -2.93 -4.80
C MET A 1 -11.75 -3.57 -3.94
N LEU A 2 -11.46 -4.86 -4.09
CA LEU A 2 -10.40 -5.53 -3.30
C LEU A 2 -9.12 -5.61 -4.14
N MET A 3 -8.02 -5.05 -3.63
CA MET A 3 -6.70 -5.14 -4.25
C MET A 3 -5.84 -6.10 -3.42
N VAL A 4 -5.31 -7.14 -4.05
CA VAL A 4 -4.48 -8.14 -3.36
C VAL A 4 -3.04 -7.99 -3.85
N VAL A 5 -2.13 -7.62 -2.95
CA VAL A 5 -0.70 -7.55 -3.26
C VAL A 5 -0.01 -8.78 -2.67
N ARG A 6 0.60 -9.58 -3.53
CA ARG A 6 1.39 -10.75 -3.13
C ARG A 6 2.86 -10.45 -3.37
N VAL A 7 3.64 -10.38 -2.30
CA VAL A 7 5.10 -10.29 -2.40
C VAL A 7 5.67 -11.68 -2.13
N LYS A 8 6.16 -12.32 -3.20
CA LYS A 8 6.88 -13.59 -3.12
C LYS A 8 8.34 -13.31 -3.39
N LEU A 9 9.20 -13.59 -2.42
CA LEU A 9 10.64 -13.48 -2.60
C LEU A 9 11.20 -14.85 -2.98
N PRO A 10 12.09 -14.93 -4.00
CA PRO A 10 12.94 -16.10 -4.14
C PRO A 10 13.89 -16.13 -2.95
N LEU A 11 14.00 -17.28 -2.30
CA LEU A 11 15.08 -17.54 -1.33
C LEU A 11 16.40 -17.18 -2.02
N LEU A 12 17.14 -16.19 -1.50
CA LEU A 12 18.54 -16.03 -1.82
C LEU A 12 19.28 -17.17 -1.13
N VAL A 13 19.30 -18.35 -1.74
CA VAL A 13 20.24 -19.40 -1.35
C VAL A 13 21.60 -18.95 -1.88
N MET A 14 22.35 -18.20 -1.08
CA MET A 14 23.79 -18.09 -1.28
C MET A 14 24.45 -19.28 -0.63
N ASP A 15 25.27 -19.98 -1.40
CA ASP A 15 26.05 -21.15 -1.02
C ASP A 15 26.85 -20.95 0.28
N GLY A 16 26.27 -21.34 1.42
CA GLY A 16 27.04 -21.72 2.61
C GLY A 16 27.35 -20.65 3.66
N SER A 17 26.77 -19.44 3.61
CA SER A 17 26.82 -18.49 4.73
C SER A 17 25.41 -18.12 5.17
N CYS A 18 25.14 -18.18 6.49
CA CYS A 18 23.89 -17.69 7.08
C CYS A 18 23.51 -16.36 6.45
N THR A 19 22.42 -16.32 5.71
CA THR A 19 21.83 -15.05 5.29
C THR A 19 21.33 -14.37 6.56
N ASP A 20 21.95 -13.27 6.97
CA ASP A 20 21.28 -12.28 7.82
C ASP A 20 19.98 -11.95 7.09
N GLY A 21 18.85 -12.43 7.62
CA GLY A 21 17.58 -12.14 6.98
C GLY A 21 17.34 -10.63 6.99
N PHE A 22 16.46 -10.18 6.11
CA PHE A 22 16.26 -8.76 5.84
C PHE A 22 14.86 -8.34 6.27
N LYS A 23 14.70 -7.04 6.50
CA LYS A 23 13.38 -6.46 6.72
C LYS A 23 12.92 -5.78 5.46
N VAL A 24 11.62 -5.90 5.19
CA VAL A 24 11.00 -5.21 4.07
C VAL A 24 10.09 -4.14 4.62
N SER A 25 10.28 -2.91 4.16
CA SER A 25 9.30 -1.84 4.35
C SER A 25 8.57 -1.56 3.04
N SER A 26 7.33 -1.09 3.14
CA SER A 26 6.53 -0.73 1.97
C SER A 26 5.85 0.62 2.14
N SER A 27 5.50 1.23 1.01
CA SER A 27 4.74 2.47 0.95
C SER A 27 3.77 2.45 -0.23
N LEU A 28 2.56 2.97 0.00
CA LEU A 28 1.62 3.29 -1.07
C LEU A 28 1.88 4.73 -1.50
N TYR A 29 2.41 4.91 -2.71
CA TYR A 29 2.81 6.21 -3.23
C TYR A 29 1.85 6.69 -4.31
N THR A 30 1.62 7.99 -4.36
CA THR A 30 0.84 8.65 -5.41
C THR A 30 1.42 10.02 -5.71
N THR A 31 1.15 10.53 -6.91
CA THR A 31 1.42 11.92 -7.30
C THR A 31 0.19 12.81 -7.18
N GLU A 32 -0.97 12.22 -6.87
CA GLU A 32 -2.23 12.93 -6.68
C GLU A 32 -2.26 13.68 -5.35
N THR A 33 -3.16 14.64 -5.23
CA THR A 33 -3.35 15.41 -3.99
C THR A 33 -3.84 14.50 -2.86
N LEU A 34 -3.29 14.70 -1.66
CA LEU A 34 -3.65 13.97 -0.44
C LEU A 34 -4.42 14.85 0.55
N ALA A 35 -5.26 14.22 1.36
CA ALA A 35 -6.05 14.85 2.42
C ALA A 35 -6.24 13.90 3.62
N ASN A 36 -6.80 14.42 4.72
CA ASN A 36 -7.05 13.68 5.97
C ASN A 36 -5.78 13.00 6.48
N ASP A 37 -4.73 13.79 6.75
CA ASP A 37 -3.43 13.32 7.22
C ASP A 37 -2.85 12.22 6.30
N ASP A 38 -2.89 12.52 4.99
CA ASP A 38 -2.38 11.64 3.94
C ASP A 38 -3.03 10.25 3.87
N THR A 39 -4.24 10.07 4.40
CA THR A 39 -4.99 8.79 4.30
C THR A 39 -6.01 8.78 3.16
N ALA A 40 -6.23 9.91 2.48
CA ALA A 40 -7.19 10.06 1.39
C ALA A 40 -6.53 10.64 0.14
N LEU A 41 -6.57 9.90 -0.96
CA LEU A 41 -6.17 10.35 -2.29
C LEU A 41 -7.34 11.05 -2.99
N LEU A 42 -7.11 12.25 -3.52
CA LEU A 42 -8.10 13.05 -4.25
C LEU A 42 -7.84 13.05 -5.77
N PRO A 43 -8.56 12.25 -6.57
CA PRO A 43 -8.38 12.19 -8.03
C PRO A 43 -9.00 13.39 -8.78
N GLY A 44 -9.31 14.51 -8.10
CA GLY A 44 -9.78 15.76 -8.73
C GLY A 44 -11.24 15.77 -9.26
N ASN A 45 -12.02 14.72 -8.97
CA ASN A 45 -13.40 14.56 -9.44
C ASN A 45 -14.47 14.67 -8.32
N GLY A 46 -14.10 15.18 -7.14
CA GLY A 46 -14.99 15.25 -5.98
C GLY A 46 -15.17 13.95 -5.20
N LEU A 47 -14.43 12.90 -5.56
CA LEU A 47 -14.30 11.67 -4.77
C LEU A 47 -12.99 11.67 -3.98
N GLN A 48 -12.91 10.77 -3.03
CA GLN A 48 -11.69 10.40 -2.32
C GLN A 48 -11.53 8.88 -2.34
N LEU A 49 -10.30 8.43 -2.57
CA LEU A 49 -9.88 7.04 -2.48
C LEU A 49 -9.10 6.83 -1.18
N LYS A 50 -9.53 5.86 -0.38
CA LYS A 50 -8.84 5.41 0.83
C LYS A 50 -8.43 3.96 0.66
N ILE A 51 -7.27 3.59 1.20
CA ILE A 51 -6.82 2.20 1.24
C ILE A 51 -6.84 1.72 2.69
N ARG A 52 -7.52 0.62 2.94
CA ARG A 52 -7.73 0.03 4.27
C ARG A 52 -7.04 -1.33 4.39
N ASN A 53 -6.48 -1.61 5.56
CA ASN A 53 -6.12 -2.96 5.98
C ASN A 53 -7.40 -3.69 6.40
N PRO A 54 -7.87 -4.70 5.65
CA PRO A 54 -9.14 -5.38 5.95
C PRO A 54 -9.07 -6.21 7.24
N THR A 55 -7.88 -6.59 7.70
CA THR A 55 -7.68 -7.38 8.92
C THR A 55 -7.72 -6.49 10.17
N GLU A 56 -6.99 -5.37 10.14
CA GLU A 56 -6.89 -4.45 11.29
C GLU A 56 -7.98 -3.37 11.28
N ASN A 57 -8.70 -3.23 10.17
CA ASN A 57 -9.67 -2.16 9.93
C ASN A 57 -9.07 -0.75 10.06
N SER A 58 -7.77 -0.61 9.77
CA SER A 58 -6.99 0.64 9.80
C SER A 58 -6.79 1.22 8.40
N LEU A 59 -6.62 2.54 8.29
CA LEU A 59 -6.28 3.20 7.02
C LEU A 59 -4.77 3.24 6.83
N TYR A 60 -4.32 3.05 5.59
CA TYR A 60 -2.92 3.30 5.23
C TYR A 60 -2.69 4.78 4.95
N THR A 61 -1.58 5.30 5.46
CA THR A 61 -1.06 6.63 5.10
C THR A 61 -0.24 6.51 3.82
N PHE A 62 -0.51 7.37 2.85
CA PHE A 62 0.21 7.44 1.59
C PHE A 62 1.60 8.07 1.79
N SER A 63 2.54 7.73 0.90
CA SER A 63 3.90 8.29 0.82
C SER A 63 4.76 8.15 2.09
N GLN A 64 4.35 7.29 3.02
CA GLN A 64 5.11 6.92 4.21
C GLN A 64 5.52 5.44 4.13
N TYR A 65 6.77 5.14 4.49
CA TYR A 65 7.22 3.76 4.63
C TYR A 65 6.80 3.21 6.00
N ALA A 66 6.23 2.02 5.99
CA ALA A 66 5.95 1.22 7.19
C ALA A 66 6.56 -0.18 7.03
N GLU A 67 6.82 -0.87 8.14
CA GLU A 67 7.25 -2.27 8.09
C GLU A 67 6.18 -3.10 7.37
N TYR A 68 6.64 -3.90 6.40
CA TYR A 68 5.78 -4.80 5.63
C TYR A 68 5.95 -6.24 6.09
N SER A 69 7.20 -6.68 6.30
CA SER A 69 7.49 -8.01 6.82
C SER A 69 8.94 -8.14 7.28
N ASP A 70 9.18 -9.09 8.17
CA ASP A 70 10.49 -9.47 8.70
C ASP A 70 10.87 -10.89 8.22
N PHE A 71 11.92 -10.99 7.42
CA PHE A 71 12.42 -12.25 6.86
C PHE A 71 13.69 -12.74 7.59
N THR A 72 13.96 -12.27 8.81
CA THR A 72 15.04 -12.82 9.67
C THR A 72 14.75 -14.23 10.16
N GLY A 73 13.49 -14.65 10.15
CA GLY A 73 13.05 -15.99 10.58
C GLY A 73 12.84 -16.97 9.43
N SER A 74 12.03 -18.00 9.68
CA SER A 74 11.66 -19.01 8.68
C SER A 74 10.56 -18.57 7.71
N LEU A 75 10.12 -17.31 7.77
CA LEU A 75 9.09 -16.78 6.88
C LEU A 75 9.67 -16.64 5.48
N LEU A 76 9.00 -17.23 4.48
CA LEU A 76 9.47 -17.22 3.08
C LEU A 76 8.53 -16.47 2.14
N THR A 77 7.30 -16.21 2.56
CA THR A 77 6.29 -15.56 1.73
C THR A 77 5.30 -14.86 2.65
N VAL A 78 4.94 -13.63 2.29
CA VAL A 78 3.91 -12.85 2.97
C VAL A 78 2.87 -12.41 1.95
N LYS A 79 1.61 -12.36 2.38
CA LYS A 79 0.50 -11.85 1.59
C LYS A 79 -0.21 -10.79 2.40
N GLN A 80 -0.42 -9.63 1.78
CA GLN A 80 -1.19 -8.55 2.38
C GLN A 80 -2.35 -8.18 1.46
N ASP A 81 -3.56 -8.19 2.01
CA ASP A 81 -4.75 -7.74 1.32
C ASP A 81 -4.97 -6.24 1.62
N TYR A 82 -5.42 -5.51 0.60
CA TYR A 82 -5.71 -4.07 0.68
C TYR A 82 -7.13 -3.83 0.15
N GLN A 83 -7.93 -3.07 0.89
CA GLN A 83 -9.27 -2.71 0.47
C GLN A 83 -9.29 -1.26 -0.02
N ALA A 84 -9.67 -1.06 -1.28
CA ALA A 84 -9.87 0.26 -1.86
C ALA A 84 -11.32 0.71 -1.64
N GLU A 85 -11.48 1.84 -0.96
CA GLU A 85 -12.75 2.48 -0.62
C GLU A 85 -12.86 3.83 -1.34
N LEU A 86 -13.92 3.98 -2.13
CA LEU A 86 -14.22 5.22 -2.85
C LEU A 86 -15.44 5.86 -2.20
N SER A 87 -15.34 7.15 -1.88
CA SER A 87 -16.45 7.91 -1.29
C SER A 87 -16.41 9.36 -1.74
N LYS A 88 -17.50 10.09 -1.51
CA LYS A 88 -17.55 11.54 -1.80
C LYS A 88 -16.58 12.28 -0.88
N PHE A 89 -15.84 13.24 -1.42
CA PHE A 89 -15.05 14.17 -0.61
C PHE A 89 -15.95 15.29 -0.09
N SER A 90 -15.82 15.65 1.19
CA SER A 90 -16.74 16.59 1.85
C SER A 90 -16.64 17.97 1.21
N GLY A 91 -17.78 18.61 0.96
CA GLY A 91 -17.84 19.94 0.35
C GLY A 91 -17.65 19.99 -1.17
N GLU A 92 -17.33 18.86 -1.83
CA GLU A 92 -17.18 18.81 -3.28
C GLU A 92 -18.40 18.20 -4.01
N ASN A 93 -18.57 18.55 -5.27
CA ASN A 93 -19.53 17.90 -6.16
C ASN A 93 -18.82 16.82 -6.97
N VAL A 94 -19.44 15.64 -7.05
CA VAL A 94 -18.90 14.54 -7.86
C VAL A 94 -19.06 14.90 -9.34
N LYS A 95 -17.94 14.95 -10.05
CA LYS A 95 -17.93 15.15 -11.50
C LYS A 95 -18.23 13.82 -12.18
N THR A 96 -19.24 13.81 -13.04
CA THR A 96 -19.57 12.64 -13.85
C THR A 96 -18.57 12.48 -15.00
N GLY A 97 -18.25 11.23 -15.34
CA GLY A 97 -17.32 10.91 -16.41
C GLY A 97 -16.27 9.88 -15.98
N HIS A 98 -15.43 9.50 -16.93
CA HIS A 98 -14.29 8.64 -16.67
C HIS A 98 -13.25 9.38 -15.82
N PHE A 99 -12.69 8.68 -14.85
CA PHE A 99 -11.52 9.12 -14.10
C PHE A 99 -10.60 7.92 -13.87
N GLU A 100 -9.32 8.19 -13.72
CA GLU A 100 -8.29 7.21 -13.42
C GLU A 100 -7.45 7.74 -12.26
N SER A 101 -6.90 6.83 -11.46
CA SER A 101 -5.88 7.16 -10.47
C SER A 101 -4.91 6.00 -10.33
N VAL A 102 -3.63 6.32 -10.16
CA VAL A 102 -2.56 5.34 -10.03
C VAL A 102 -1.97 5.41 -8.64
N VAL A 103 -1.92 4.27 -7.96
CA VAL A 103 -1.21 4.09 -6.69
C VAL A 103 -0.05 3.12 -6.93
N LEU A 104 1.16 3.58 -6.64
CA LEU A 104 2.38 2.80 -6.77
C LEU A 104 2.71 2.11 -5.45
N PHE A 105 2.84 0.80 -5.45
CA PHE A 105 3.37 0.06 -4.31
C PHE A 105 4.90 0.04 -4.37
N LYS A 106 5.56 0.72 -3.43
CA LYS A 106 7.02 0.76 -3.31
C LYS A 106 7.47 -0.16 -2.20
N ILE A 107 8.55 -0.89 -2.46
CA ILE A 107 9.20 -1.79 -1.50
C ILE A 107 10.62 -1.28 -1.28
N ASN A 108 11.10 -1.32 -0.03
CA ASN A 108 12.50 -1.10 0.30
C ASN A 108 13.02 -2.27 1.14
N TYR A 109 14.27 -2.67 0.87
CA TYR A 109 14.99 -3.68 1.64
C TYR A 109 15.85 -2.94 2.67
N ASN A 110 15.77 -3.37 3.94
CA ASN A 110 16.55 -2.83 5.04
C ASN A 110 17.35 -3.94 5.71
#